data_AF-A0A962HC28-F1
#
_entry.id   AF-A0A962HC28-F1
#
_cell.length_a   1.000
_cell.length_b   1.000
_cell.length_c   1.000
_cell.angle_alpha   90.00
_cell.angle_beta   90.00
_cell.angle_gamma   90.00
#
_symmetry.space_group_name_H-M   'P 1'
#
loop_
_entity.id
_entity.type
_entity.pdbx_description
1 polymer ?
#
loop_
_entity_poly.entity_id
_entity_poly.type
_entity_poly.pdbx_seq_one_letter_code
_entity_poly.pdbx_strand_id
1 'polypeptide(L)' 'AGNLGGKVGVAPRLFLKKLVSDVLDRVDLHADFDPRQHYALTLTDAEMTVTERAAARALTVDDIEL' A
#
# COMPACT_ATOMS: atom_id res chain seq x y z
N ALA A 1 -2.83 14.63 1.74
CA ALA A 1 -2.95 13.18 1.46
C ALA A 1 -1.88 12.46 2.28
N GLY A 2 -2.26 11.46 3.09
CA GLY A 2 -1.37 10.80 4.04
C GLY A 2 -0.34 9.90 3.35
N ASN A 3 0.94 10.15 3.60
CA ASN A 3 2.05 9.45 2.97
C ASN A 3 2.51 8.31 3.90
N LEU A 4 1.95 7.11 3.74
CA LEU A 4 2.26 5.94 4.58
C LEU A 4 3.34 5.08 3.91
N GLY A 5 4.60 5.31 4.29
CA GLY A 5 5.71 4.40 3.97
C GLY A 5 6.47 4.67 2.67
N GLY A 6 6.35 5.87 2.07
CA GLY A 6 7.08 6.25 0.85
C GLY A 6 6.48 5.69 -0.45
N LYS A 7 5.42 4.88 -0.37
CA LYS A 7 4.59 4.45 -1.50
C LYS A 7 3.42 5.40 -1.66
N VAL A 8 3.62 6.43 -2.47
CA VAL A 8 2.57 7.38 -2.87
C VAL A 8 1.47 6.59 -3.62
N GLY A 9 0.19 6.75 -3.25
CA GLY A 9 -0.94 6.16 -4.00
C GLY A 9 -1.73 5.03 -3.32
N VAL A 10 -1.39 4.61 -2.10
CA VAL A 10 -2.17 3.58 -1.38
C VAL A 10 -3.36 4.19 -0.64
N ALA A 11 -4.56 3.63 -0.85
CA ALA A 11 -5.74 4.02 -0.07
C ALA A 11 -5.57 3.63 1.42
N PRO A 12 -5.86 4.54 2.38
CA PRO A 12 -5.66 4.27 3.81
C PRO A 12 -6.32 2.99 4.32
N ARG A 13 -7.53 2.67 3.85
CA ARG A 13 -8.23 1.43 4.22
C ARG A 13 -7.50 0.16 3.76
N LEU A 14 -6.88 0.20 2.59
CA LEU A 14 -6.19 -0.95 2.01
C LEU A 14 -4.88 -1.21 2.74
N PHE A 15 -4.17 -0.12 3.10
CA PHE A 15 -3.01 -0.21 3.97
C PHE A 15 -3.35 -0.90 5.29
N LEU A 16 -4.39 -0.43 5.99
CA LEU A 16 -4.80 -1.02 7.28
C LEU A 16 -5.21 -2.48 7.14
N LYS A 17 -5.98 -2.81 6.10
CA LYS A 17 -6.39 -4.20 5.85
C LYS A 17 -5.18 -5.13 5.72
N LYS A 18 -4.22 -4.76 4.88
CA LYS A 18 -2.99 -5.56 4.65
C LYS A 18 -2.11 -5.59 5.89
N LEU A 19 -1.93 -4.47 6.57
CA LEU A 19 -1.17 -4.41 7.82
C LEU A 19 -1.74 -5.38 8.86
N VAL A 20 -3.04 -5.35 9.08
CA VAL A 20 -3.69 -6.20 10.08
C VAL A 20 -3.66 -7.67 9.66
N SER A 21 -4.07 -7.98 8.43
CA SER A 21 -4.20 -9.37 7.98
C SER A 21 -2.87 -10.06 7.70
N ASP A 22 -1.87 -9.30 7.24
CA ASP A 22 -0.66 -9.89 6.69
C ASP A 22 0.57 -9.64 7.58
N VAL A 23 0.59 -8.57 8.38
CA VAL A 23 1.81 -8.16 9.10
C VAL A 23 1.72 -8.41 10.59
N LEU A 24 0.61 -8.05 11.26
CA LEU A 24 0.50 -8.16 12.72
C LEU A 24 0.71 -9.60 13.20
N ASP A 25 0.03 -10.57 12.58
CA ASP A 25 0.20 -11.98 12.93
C ASP A 25 1.65 -12.47 12.73
N ARG A 26 2.35 -12.00 11.67
CA ARG A 26 3.73 -12.42 11.38
C ARG A 26 4.75 -11.82 12.33
N VAL A 27 4.54 -10.59 12.78
CA VAL A 27 5.38 -9.96 13.81
C VAL A 27 5.26 -10.71 15.13
N ASP A 28 4.03 -11.11 15.49
CA ASP A 28 3.78 -11.83 16.74
C ASP A 28 4.34 -13.26 16.70
N LEU A 29 4.28 -13.94 15.55
CA LEU A 29 4.71 -15.33 15.40
C LEU A 29 6.20 -15.50 15.08
N HIS A 30 6.87 -14.46 14.57
CA HIS A 30 8.25 -14.55 14.10
C HIS A 30 9.09 -13.36 14.57
N ALA A 31 9.92 -13.57 15.60
CA ALA A 31 10.74 -12.52 16.22
C ALA A 31 11.73 -11.82 15.25
N ASP A 32 12.19 -12.53 14.21
CA ASP A 32 13.12 -12.00 13.21
C ASP A 32 12.43 -11.35 12.00
N PHE A 33 11.10 -11.31 11.98
CA PHE A 33 10.36 -10.73 10.87
C PHE A 33 10.43 -9.20 10.92
N ASP A 34 11.27 -8.61 10.07
CA ASP A 34 11.23 -7.18 9.74
C ASP A 34 10.22 -6.90 8.61
N PRO A 35 9.06 -6.28 8.87
CA PRO A 35 8.05 -5.99 7.84
C PRO A 35 8.57 -5.08 6.73
N ARG A 36 9.58 -4.24 7.01
CA ARG A 36 10.12 -3.29 6.02
C ARG A 36 11.03 -3.98 5.00
N GLN A 37 11.61 -5.12 5.36
CA GLN A 37 12.50 -5.91 4.51
C GLN A 37 11.78 -7.13 3.90
N HIS A 38 10.90 -7.76 4.68
CA HIS A 38 10.31 -9.05 4.34
C HIS A 38 8.88 -8.95 3.80
N TYR A 39 8.28 -7.75 3.75
CA TYR A 39 6.94 -7.57 3.20
C TYR A 39 6.86 -6.44 2.17
N ALA A 40 6.67 -6.84 0.92
CA ALA A 40 6.31 -5.92 -0.14
C ALA A 40 4.79 -5.78 -0.22
N LEU A 41 4.26 -4.67 0.29
CA LEU A 41 2.85 -4.31 0.08
C LEU A 41 2.54 -4.25 -1.43
N THR A 42 1.78 -5.22 -1.92
CA THR A 42 1.23 -5.33 -3.27
C THR A 42 -0.26 -5.05 -3.24
N LEU A 43 -0.71 -4.22 -4.18
CA LEU A 43 -2.12 -3.87 -4.38
C LEU A 43 -2.47 -4.14 -5.83
N THR A 44 -3.65 -4.70 -6.03
CA THR A 44 -4.22 -4.88 -7.37
C THR A 44 -5.34 -3.89 -7.59
N ASP A 45 -5.55 -3.48 -8.85
CA ASP A 45 -6.65 -2.58 -9.21
C ASP A 45 -8.02 -3.11 -8.73
N ALA A 46 -8.20 -4.43 -8.66
CA ALA A 46 -9.45 -5.05 -8.19
C ALA A 46 -9.77 -4.76 -6.71
N GLU A 47 -8.77 -4.45 -5.89
CA GLU A 47 -8.95 -4.13 -4.48
C GLU A 47 -9.32 -2.65 -4.26
N MET A 48 -9.14 -1.82 -5.28
CA MET A 48 -9.35 -0.37 -5.24
C MET A 48 -10.75 0.01 -5.69
N THR A 49 -11.31 1.06 -5.07
CA THR A 49 -12.49 1.72 -5.63
C THR A 49 -12.11 2.51 -6.89
N VAL A 50 -13.10 2.92 -7.67
CA VAL A 50 -12.89 3.77 -8.85
C VAL A 50 -12.15 5.06 -8.49
N THR A 51 -12.55 5.70 -7.38
CA THR A 51 -11.93 6.94 -6.88
C THR A 51 -10.49 6.73 -6.43
N GLU A 52 -10.21 5.65 -5.70
CA GLU A 52 -8.85 5.35 -5.24
C GLU A 52 -7.93 5.02 -6.41
N ARG A 53 -8.42 4.27 -7.40
CA ARG A 53 -7.68 3.95 -8.62
C ARG A 53 -7.35 5.22 -9.42
N ALA A 54 -8.34 6.11 -9.58
CA ALA A 54 -8.13 7.39 -10.25
C ALA A 54 -7.10 8.27 -9.51
N ALA A 55 -7.18 8.33 -8.17
CA ALA A 55 -6.23 9.07 -7.36
C ALA A 55 -4.80 8.50 -7.43
N ALA A 56 -4.63 7.18 -7.45
CA ALA A 56 -3.32 6.54 -7.57
C ALA A 56 -2.66 6.82 -8.94
N ARG A 57 -3.44 6.80 -10.03
CA ARG A 57 -2.96 7.10 -11.39
C ARG A 57 -2.64 8.59 -11.60
N ALA A 58 -3.38 9.48 -10.95
CA ALA A 58 -3.09 10.92 -11.00
C ALA A 58 -1.77 11.29 -10.30
N LEU A 59 -1.23 10.41 -9.45
CA LEU A 59 0.01 10.61 -8.71
C LEU A 59 1.24 10.02 -9.43
N THR A 60 1.05 9.25 -10.51
CA THR A 60 2.11 8.85 -11.45
C THR A 60 2.21 9.94 -12.52
N VAL A 61 2.96 11.01 -12.21
CA VAL A 61 3.06 12.24 -13.01
C VAL A 61 3.93 12.08 -14.26
N ASP A 62 4.64 10.95 -14.40
CA ASP A 62 5.61 10.72 -15.48
C ASP A 62 5.00 10.49 -16.88
N ASP A 63 3.67 10.46 -17.03
CA ASP A 63 2.97 10.21 -18.31
C ASP A 63 2.22 11.44 -18.89
N ILE A 64 2.37 12.63 -18.30
CA ILE A 64 1.74 13.85 -18.83
C ILE A 64 2.73 14.58 -19.75
N GLU A 65 2.62 14.37 -21.07
CA GLU A 65 3.26 15.24 -22.06
C GLU A 65 2.71 16.67 -21.93
N LEU A 66 3.62 17.64 -21.84
CA LEU A 66 3.31 19.08 -21.70
C LEU A 66 3.28 19.77 -23.07
#